data_AF-A0A846CN04-F1
#
_entry.id   AF-A0A846CN04-F1
#
_cell.length_a   1.000
_cell.length_b   1.000
_cell.length_c   1.000
_cell.angle_alpha   90.00
_cell.angle_beta   90.00
_cell.angle_gamma   90.00
#
_symmetry.space_group_name_H-M   'P 1'
#
loop_
_entity.id
_entity.type
_entity.pdbx_description
1 polymer ?
#
loop_
_entity_poly.entity_id
_entity_poly.type
_entity_poly.pdbx_seq_one_letter_code
_entity_poly.pdbx_strand_id
1 'polypeptide(L)'
;MEINGTNDSESLIGGVENDSIQGFGGNDSLFGGAGNDSLVGGIGDDIFNGGAGADTIVYERESVPFSATVATNTIVDFEQGVDRINVRSLGISDFQTLLGVISNNTAGDAVIGTVLNGETTNLVIQGISTSQLTAQDFIFDDSGSDDEVDGTSGADQLFGGTGNDSIQGFDGNDELFGGAGNDSLTGGFGNDNLNGGAGADVFVYERLSDVFSSSTTRTHTIVDFEQGVDQINVRALAISDFQSLLEVISNNTAGDAVISSVLGSDTTNLVIQGVTREQLTAQDFLFDESNSNDEITGGSRNDQLFGGGGNDSIQGFDGNDSLFGGAGNDSLTGGFGNDLLNGGAGADIFVYRRFSDVFSTSSTITNTIVDFEQGVDQINVRALGINDFQTLLEVISNNDTGDAAVISSVLAGDRTNLIIEGVTKEQLTAQDFLFDESNSNDAVEGTSRSDQLFGGLGNDAIQGFDGNDSLFGGVGNDSLVGGAGADVFFYETETALGANTFTNTIGDFEQGVDQIDVSGAGISDFQVLLGLTNNNANGDAVLSTTSEDDTTNLIIRGVTKEQLTAEDFILGEVPEPTEPPTPTEPPTPTEPPAPTEPPTPTQPPAPTEPPAPTEPPTPTQP
;
A
#
# COMPACT_ATOMS: atom_id res chain seq x y z
N MET A 1 64.25 -3.99 -1.47
CA MET A 1 64.36 -5.25 -2.25
C MET A 1 62.97 -5.76 -2.59
N GLU A 2 62.79 -6.58 -3.62
CA GLU A 2 61.50 -7.23 -3.92
C GLU A 2 61.63 -8.71 -3.55
N ILE A 3 60.73 -9.21 -2.69
CA ILE A 3 60.73 -10.57 -2.14
C ILE A 3 59.34 -11.16 -2.37
N ASN A 4 59.28 -12.18 -3.21
CA ASN A 4 58.02 -12.82 -3.61
C ASN A 4 58.02 -14.28 -3.11
N GLY A 5 56.97 -14.64 -2.38
CA GLY A 5 56.68 -15.99 -1.88
C GLY A 5 56.06 -16.89 -2.93
N THR A 6 55.42 -17.96 -2.47
CA THR A 6 54.68 -18.91 -3.28
C THR A 6 53.28 -19.16 -2.71
N ASN A 7 52.66 -20.31 -3.00
CA ASN A 7 51.34 -20.65 -2.44
C ASN A 7 51.46 -21.59 -1.23
N ASP A 8 52.67 -21.75 -0.69
CA ASP A 8 52.98 -22.56 0.48
C ASP A 8 53.30 -21.64 1.67
N SER A 9 52.99 -22.07 2.90
CA SER A 9 53.37 -21.33 4.11
C SER A 9 54.88 -21.10 4.24
N GLU A 10 55.28 -19.83 4.30
CA GLU A 10 56.66 -19.38 4.21
C GLU A 10 57.05 -18.37 5.30
N SER A 11 58.36 -18.15 5.42
CA SER A 11 58.89 -17.05 6.21
C SER A 11 59.76 -16.19 5.31
N LEU A 12 59.27 -14.99 5.02
CA LEU A 12 59.88 -14.02 4.13
C LEU A 12 60.53 -12.93 4.98
N ILE A 13 61.82 -12.66 4.74
CA ILE A 13 62.63 -11.78 5.59
C ILE A 13 63.35 -10.74 4.72
N GLY A 14 63.03 -9.47 4.94
CA GLY A 14 63.71 -8.31 4.41
C GLY A 14 65.04 -8.01 5.11
N GLY A 15 65.66 -6.92 4.68
CA GLY A 15 66.99 -6.48 5.03
C GLY A 15 66.98 -5.17 5.83
N VAL A 16 67.81 -4.23 5.37
CA VAL A 16 68.01 -2.91 6.01
C VAL A 16 67.63 -1.75 5.10
N GLU A 17 67.06 -2.06 3.94
CA GLU A 17 66.60 -1.12 2.93
C GLU A 17 65.08 -1.25 2.83
N ASN A 18 64.42 -0.31 2.17
CA ASN A 18 62.99 -0.42 1.89
C ASN A 18 62.70 -1.67 1.02
N ASP A 19 61.94 -2.59 1.57
CA ASP A 19 61.59 -3.87 0.98
C ASP A 19 60.11 -3.94 0.61
N SER A 20 59.80 -4.72 -0.42
CA SER A 20 58.45 -5.06 -0.84
C SER A 20 58.36 -6.58 -0.76
N ILE A 21 57.50 -7.08 0.12
CA ILE A 21 57.37 -8.48 0.47
C ILE A 21 55.93 -8.92 0.15
N GLN A 22 55.78 -9.93 -0.69
CA GLN A 22 54.50 -10.50 -1.07
C GLN A 22 54.46 -12.00 -0.77
N GLY A 23 53.53 -12.47 0.06
CA GLY A 23 53.35 -13.88 0.43
C GLY A 23 52.67 -14.70 -0.67
N PHE A 24 51.57 -14.18 -1.21
CA PHE A 24 50.62 -14.81 -2.15
C PHE A 24 49.64 -15.78 -1.48
N GLY A 25 50.06 -16.98 -1.09
CA GLY A 25 49.12 -17.97 -0.56
C GLY A 25 49.75 -18.88 0.48
N GLY A 26 48.92 -19.36 1.40
CA GLY A 26 49.39 -20.10 2.57
C GLY A 26 49.50 -19.18 3.78
N ASN A 27 49.77 -19.77 4.94
CA ASN A 27 49.94 -18.98 6.17
C ASN A 27 51.41 -18.54 6.28
N ASP A 28 51.69 -17.29 5.97
CA ASP A 28 53.03 -16.73 5.85
C ASP A 28 53.46 -15.90 7.07
N SER A 29 54.76 -15.72 7.23
CA SER A 29 55.35 -14.81 8.22
C SER A 29 56.29 -13.84 7.53
N LEU A 30 55.87 -12.59 7.39
CA LEU A 30 56.56 -11.52 6.67
C LEU A 30 57.27 -10.60 7.67
N PHE A 31 58.60 -10.48 7.53
CA PHE A 31 59.44 -9.63 8.36
C PHE A 31 60.12 -8.56 7.49
N GLY A 32 59.76 -7.27 7.65
CA GLY A 32 60.35 -6.16 6.88
C GLY A 32 61.82 -5.92 7.25
N GLY A 33 62.09 -5.76 8.54
CA GLY A 33 63.46 -5.61 9.04
C GLY A 33 63.75 -4.17 9.41
N ALA A 34 64.63 -3.48 8.70
CA ALA A 34 64.81 -2.04 8.86
C ALA A 34 64.63 -1.35 7.52
N GLY A 35 64.03 -0.17 7.50
CA GLY A 35 63.63 0.47 6.26
C GLY A 35 62.15 0.83 6.33
N ASN A 36 61.63 1.42 5.26
CA ASN A 36 60.18 1.60 5.12
C ASN A 36 59.68 0.51 4.18
N ASP A 37 59.12 -0.54 4.75
CA ASP A 37 58.79 -1.78 4.06
C ASP A 37 57.32 -1.83 3.67
N SER A 38 57.00 -2.60 2.63
CA SER A 38 55.62 -2.87 2.19
C SER A 38 55.36 -4.35 2.22
N LEU A 39 54.37 -4.78 3.00
CA LEU A 39 54.08 -6.19 3.25
C LEU A 39 52.66 -6.52 2.78
N VAL A 40 52.53 -7.57 1.96
CA VAL A 40 51.26 -8.10 1.44
C VAL A 40 51.23 -9.61 1.73
N GLY A 41 50.29 -10.06 2.55
CA GLY A 41 50.19 -11.48 2.92
C GLY A 41 49.65 -12.32 1.77
N GLY A 42 48.41 -12.05 1.39
CA GLY A 42 47.70 -12.78 0.34
C GLY A 42 46.61 -13.64 0.96
N ILE A 43 46.41 -14.85 0.43
CA ILE A 43 45.40 -15.79 0.94
C ILE A 43 46.00 -16.62 2.08
N GLY A 44 45.39 -16.60 3.26
CA GLY A 44 45.82 -17.41 4.40
C GLY A 44 45.87 -16.62 5.70
N ASP A 45 46.24 -17.30 6.79
CA ASP A 45 46.45 -16.61 8.07
C ASP A 45 47.90 -16.11 8.14
N ASP A 46 48.14 -14.84 7.80
CA ASP A 46 49.49 -14.28 7.74
C ASP A 46 49.88 -13.49 8.98
N ILE A 47 51.19 -13.45 9.25
CA ILE A 47 51.80 -12.69 10.34
C ILE A 47 52.70 -11.60 9.74
N PHE A 48 52.42 -10.35 10.09
CA PHE A 48 53.17 -9.18 9.67
C PHE A 48 54.03 -8.63 10.80
N ASN A 49 55.32 -8.49 10.53
CA ASN A 49 56.28 -7.79 11.37
C ASN A 49 56.99 -6.72 10.53
N GLY A 50 56.66 -5.44 10.70
CA GLY A 50 57.28 -4.36 9.95
C GLY A 50 58.76 -4.19 10.31
N GLY A 51 59.05 -4.21 11.61
CA GLY A 51 60.38 -3.99 12.14
C GLY A 51 60.61 -2.51 12.46
N ALA A 52 61.63 -1.91 11.87
CA ALA A 52 62.05 -0.54 12.19
C ALA A 52 61.97 0.38 10.98
N GLY A 53 61.12 1.39 11.07
CA GLY A 53 60.93 2.42 10.05
C GLY A 53 59.45 2.69 9.90
N ALA A 54 59.04 3.33 8.80
CA ALA A 54 57.62 3.60 8.54
C ALA A 54 57.09 2.57 7.55
N ASP A 55 56.49 1.51 8.07
CA ASP A 55 56.11 0.34 7.28
C ASP A 55 54.65 0.43 6.82
N THR A 56 54.34 -0.25 5.72
CA THR A 56 53.00 -0.29 5.12
C THR A 56 52.53 -1.73 4.99
N ILE A 57 51.50 -2.09 5.74
CA ILE A 57 50.82 -3.38 5.61
C ILE A 57 49.64 -3.19 4.66
N VAL A 58 49.58 -3.95 3.58
CA VAL A 58 48.44 -3.93 2.65
C VAL A 58 47.44 -4.97 3.07
N TYR A 59 46.24 -4.53 3.43
CA TYR A 59 45.14 -5.41 3.73
C TYR A 59 44.29 -5.58 2.48
N GLU A 60 44.25 -6.79 1.95
CA GLU A 60 43.50 -7.13 0.73
C GLU A 60 42.34 -8.06 1.06
N ARG A 61 41.30 -8.01 0.23
CA ARG A 61 40.17 -8.93 0.35
C ARG A 61 40.60 -10.32 -0.10
N GLU A 62 40.51 -11.30 0.79
CA GLU A 62 40.83 -12.69 0.45
C GLU A 62 39.61 -13.40 -0.12
N SER A 63 39.76 -13.98 -1.32
CA SER A 63 38.77 -14.93 -1.84
C SER A 63 38.97 -16.28 -1.15
N VAL A 64 38.40 -16.48 0.03
CA VAL A 64 38.51 -17.76 0.74
C VAL A 64 37.76 -18.86 -0.03
N PRO A 65 38.42 -19.94 -0.49
CA PRO A 65 37.73 -21.02 -1.20
C PRO A 65 36.94 -21.89 -0.21
N PHE A 66 35.64 -21.60 -0.03
CA PHE A 66 34.53 -22.47 0.42
C PHE A 66 34.78 -23.45 1.60
N SER A 67 35.80 -23.26 2.45
CA SER A 67 36.16 -24.25 3.46
C SER A 67 36.76 -23.69 4.76
N ALA A 68 36.97 -22.38 4.89
CA ALA A 68 37.42 -21.76 6.13
C ALA A 68 36.53 -20.57 6.43
N THR A 69 35.73 -20.68 7.50
CA THR A 69 34.69 -19.71 7.89
C THR A 69 35.25 -18.36 8.33
N VAL A 70 36.55 -18.29 8.59
CA VAL A 70 37.29 -17.08 8.98
C VAL A 70 38.75 -17.21 8.53
N ALA A 71 39.29 -16.20 7.82
CA ALA A 71 40.73 -16.00 7.65
C ALA A 71 41.22 -14.88 8.59
N THR A 72 42.38 -15.02 9.22
CA THR A 72 42.88 -14.05 10.21
C THR A 72 44.37 -13.74 10.03
N ASN A 73 44.61 -12.52 9.60
CA ASN A 73 45.91 -11.88 9.54
C ASN A 73 46.25 -11.17 10.84
N THR A 74 47.53 -11.13 11.23
CA THR A 74 47.97 -10.50 12.48
C THR A 74 49.20 -9.62 12.27
N ILE A 75 49.10 -8.35 12.65
CA ILE A 75 50.25 -7.43 12.77
C ILE A 75 50.75 -7.50 14.21
N VAL A 76 52.03 -7.84 14.41
CA VAL A 76 52.58 -8.12 15.75
C VAL A 76 53.39 -6.97 16.36
N ASP A 77 53.76 -5.96 15.59
CA ASP A 77 54.66 -4.88 16.02
C ASP A 77 54.28 -3.47 15.54
N PHE A 78 52.99 -3.24 15.23
CA PHE A 78 52.50 -1.97 14.73
C PHE A 78 52.92 -0.77 15.60
N GLU A 79 53.75 0.13 15.05
CA GLU A 79 54.16 1.38 15.68
C GLU A 79 53.21 2.51 15.27
N GLN A 80 52.31 2.89 16.19
CA GLN A 80 51.32 3.93 15.97
C GLN A 80 51.92 5.27 15.50
N GLY A 81 51.34 5.87 14.47
CA GLY A 81 51.77 7.14 13.89
C GLY A 81 53.08 7.06 13.10
N VAL A 82 53.64 5.86 12.95
CA VAL A 82 54.83 5.57 12.14
C VAL A 82 54.43 4.60 11.02
N ASP A 83 53.86 3.46 11.39
CA ASP A 83 53.36 2.45 10.46
C ASP A 83 51.96 2.81 9.95
N ARG A 84 51.62 2.25 8.78
CA ARG A 84 50.34 2.48 8.13
C ARG A 84 49.74 1.19 7.59
N ILE A 85 48.42 1.13 7.58
CA ILE A 85 47.66 0.02 6.98
C ILE A 85 46.95 0.54 5.73
N ASN A 86 47.23 -0.07 4.59
CA ASN A 86 46.59 0.25 3.33
C ASN A 86 45.32 -0.58 3.18
N VAL A 87 44.17 0.10 3.23
CA VAL A 87 42.82 -0.49 3.09
C VAL A 87 42.17 -0.13 1.75
N ARG A 88 42.94 0.48 0.84
CA ARG A 88 42.47 0.97 -0.45
C ARG A 88 41.83 -0.12 -1.32
N SER A 89 42.39 -1.32 -1.30
CA SER A 89 41.89 -2.47 -2.07
C SER A 89 40.52 -2.98 -1.58
N LEU A 90 40.07 -2.52 -0.41
CA LEU A 90 38.75 -2.84 0.13
C LEU A 90 37.66 -1.86 -0.35
N GLY A 91 38.03 -0.72 -0.95
CA GLY A 91 37.11 0.37 -1.31
C GLY A 91 36.84 1.35 -0.16
N ILE A 92 37.53 1.23 0.97
CA ILE A 92 37.31 2.13 2.12
C ILE A 92 37.99 3.47 1.87
N SER A 93 37.20 4.52 1.74
CA SER A 93 37.64 5.88 1.38
C SER A 93 37.91 6.80 2.59
N ASP A 94 37.39 6.48 3.77
CA ASP A 94 37.57 7.31 4.95
C ASP A 94 37.54 6.54 6.28
N PHE A 95 37.90 7.25 7.35
CA PHE A 95 38.02 6.67 8.69
C PHE A 95 36.67 6.38 9.36
N GLN A 96 35.59 7.09 9.03
CA GLN A 96 34.26 6.77 9.55
C GLN A 96 33.72 5.47 8.96
N THR A 97 33.86 5.29 7.65
CA THR A 97 33.51 4.01 7.00
C THR A 97 34.33 2.87 7.60
N LEU A 98 35.63 3.07 7.85
CA LEU A 98 36.46 2.08 8.55
C LEU A 98 35.98 1.80 10.00
N LEU A 99 35.47 2.82 10.70
CA LEU A 99 34.95 2.66 12.06
C LEU A 99 33.70 1.74 12.10
N GLY A 100 32.96 1.63 10.99
CA GLY A 100 31.86 0.68 10.84
C GLY A 100 32.31 -0.79 10.90
N VAL A 101 33.53 -1.08 10.45
CA VAL A 101 34.06 -2.45 10.32
C VAL A 101 35.22 -2.80 11.25
N ILE A 102 35.62 -1.86 12.11
CA ILE A 102 36.67 -2.08 13.11
C ILE A 102 36.10 -2.27 14.51
N SER A 103 36.58 -3.28 15.22
CA SER A 103 36.15 -3.61 16.58
C SER A 103 37.31 -3.97 17.48
N ASN A 104 37.09 -4.06 18.80
CA ASN A 104 38.08 -4.65 19.71
C ASN A 104 37.72 -6.11 19.99
N ASN A 105 38.68 -7.01 19.85
CA ASN A 105 38.51 -8.39 20.27
C ASN A 105 38.51 -8.53 21.80
N THR A 106 38.35 -9.76 22.29
CA THR A 106 38.36 -10.05 23.74
C THR A 106 39.69 -9.78 24.45
N ALA A 107 40.80 -9.72 23.72
CA ALA A 107 42.12 -9.34 24.23
C ALA A 107 42.32 -7.82 24.25
N GLY A 108 41.41 -7.04 23.65
CA GLY A 108 41.50 -5.59 23.52
C GLY A 108 42.28 -5.12 22.29
N ASP A 109 42.62 -6.03 21.38
CA ASP A 109 43.28 -5.71 20.12
C ASP A 109 42.23 -5.24 19.09
N ALA A 110 42.59 -4.27 18.26
CA ALA A 110 41.81 -3.78 17.15
C ALA A 110 41.77 -4.85 16.05
N VAL A 111 40.57 -5.09 15.52
CA VAL A 111 40.31 -6.05 14.46
C VAL A 111 39.50 -5.35 13.38
N ILE A 112 40.05 -5.28 12.17
CA ILE A 112 39.31 -4.87 10.98
C ILE A 112 38.74 -6.15 10.39
N GLY A 113 37.42 -6.32 10.49
CA GLY A 113 36.72 -7.48 9.98
C GLY A 113 35.91 -7.10 8.76
N THR A 114 36.15 -7.76 7.62
CA THR A 114 35.31 -7.59 6.42
C THR A 114 34.60 -8.88 6.05
N VAL A 115 33.36 -8.77 5.58
CA VAL A 115 32.53 -9.92 5.20
C VAL A 115 32.25 -9.91 3.70
N LEU A 116 32.38 -11.05 3.04
CA LEU A 116 31.93 -11.26 1.66
C LEU A 116 31.40 -12.69 1.49
N ASN A 117 30.23 -12.87 0.90
CA ASN A 117 29.54 -14.15 0.71
C ASN A 117 29.38 -14.93 2.02
N GLY A 118 29.15 -14.22 3.12
CA GLY A 118 29.05 -14.75 4.48
C GLY A 118 30.37 -15.18 5.10
N GLU A 119 31.50 -15.03 4.40
CA GLU A 119 32.84 -15.39 4.88
C GLU A 119 33.53 -14.17 5.49
N THR A 120 34.18 -14.34 6.64
CA THR A 120 34.85 -13.23 7.34
C THR A 120 36.36 -13.26 7.13
N THR A 121 36.94 -12.10 6.83
CA THR A 121 38.39 -11.87 6.81
C THR A 121 38.74 -10.86 7.89
N ASN A 122 39.75 -11.15 8.71
CA ASN A 122 40.15 -10.31 9.82
C ASN A 122 41.61 -9.87 9.68
N LEU A 123 41.89 -8.61 10.01
CA LEU A 123 43.21 -8.11 10.32
C LEU A 123 43.28 -7.66 11.78
N VAL A 124 44.06 -8.38 12.59
CA VAL A 124 44.29 -8.11 14.01
C VAL A 124 45.54 -7.25 14.17
N ILE A 125 45.41 -6.12 14.85
CA ILE A 125 46.54 -5.24 15.20
C ILE A 125 46.88 -5.48 16.67
N GLN A 126 47.83 -6.38 16.91
CA GLN A 126 48.13 -6.88 18.25
C GLN A 126 48.65 -5.76 19.16
N GLY A 127 48.07 -5.63 20.35
CA GLY A 127 48.49 -4.66 21.36
C GLY A 127 48.00 -3.23 21.13
N ILE A 128 47.21 -2.97 20.09
CA ILE A 128 46.61 -1.67 19.77
C ILE A 128 45.10 -1.80 19.84
N SER A 129 44.42 -0.93 20.58
CA SER A 129 42.95 -0.86 20.59
C SER A 129 42.41 0.12 19.55
N THR A 130 41.14 -0.02 19.16
CA THR A 130 40.50 0.90 18.19
C THR A 130 40.54 2.37 18.63
N SER A 131 40.49 2.62 19.95
CA SER A 131 40.56 3.98 20.51
C SER A 131 41.92 4.67 20.34
N GLN A 132 42.96 3.90 20.04
CA GLN A 132 44.27 4.44 19.77
C GLN A 132 44.41 4.82 18.29
N LEU A 133 43.71 4.15 17.38
CA LEU A 133 43.85 4.37 15.95
C LEU A 133 43.23 5.68 15.49
N THR A 134 43.85 6.28 14.47
CA THR A 134 43.42 7.52 13.83
C THR A 134 43.51 7.38 12.32
N ALA A 135 42.90 8.30 11.57
CA ALA A 135 42.98 8.32 10.11
C ALA A 135 44.43 8.35 9.55
N GLN A 136 45.43 8.81 10.33
CA GLN A 136 46.82 8.84 9.87
C GLN A 136 47.48 7.45 9.84
N ASP A 137 46.96 6.51 10.62
CA ASP A 137 47.43 5.13 10.69
C ASP A 137 46.98 4.30 9.46
N PHE A 138 46.22 4.91 8.54
CA PHE A 138 45.63 4.25 7.38
C PHE A 138 45.95 4.95 6.05
N ILE A 139 45.92 4.18 4.97
CA ILE A 139 45.89 4.67 3.58
C ILE A 139 44.53 4.26 3.01
N PHE A 140 43.70 5.24 2.71
CA PHE A 140 42.36 5.07 2.15
C PHE A 140 42.36 5.16 0.64
N ASP A 141 41.26 4.74 0.02
CA ASP A 141 41.05 5.04 -1.39
C ASP A 141 40.71 6.52 -1.62
N ASP A 142 41.40 7.11 -2.60
CA ASP A 142 41.23 8.49 -3.06
C ASP A 142 41.16 8.56 -4.60
N SER A 143 40.73 7.46 -5.22
CA SER A 143 40.63 7.24 -6.67
C SER A 143 39.65 8.19 -7.36
N GLY A 144 38.53 8.53 -6.69
CA GLY A 144 37.41 9.28 -7.25
C GLY A 144 36.76 8.59 -8.45
N SER A 145 36.82 7.26 -8.54
CA SER A 145 36.19 6.47 -9.61
C SER A 145 34.72 6.27 -9.32
N ASP A 146 33.88 6.38 -10.36
CA ASP A 146 32.50 5.90 -10.29
C ASP A 146 32.54 4.37 -10.46
N ASP A 147 32.30 3.63 -9.39
CA ASP A 147 32.47 2.18 -9.32
C ASP A 147 31.12 1.41 -9.33
N GLU A 148 31.13 0.20 -9.89
CA GLU A 148 30.02 -0.75 -9.85
C GLU A 148 30.43 -1.88 -8.90
N VAL A 149 29.73 -1.99 -7.77
CA VAL A 149 30.05 -2.91 -6.68
C VAL A 149 28.92 -3.89 -6.46
N ASP A 150 29.15 -5.11 -6.92
CA ASP A 150 28.21 -6.23 -6.82
C ASP A 150 28.55 -7.15 -5.65
N GLY A 151 27.53 -7.47 -4.86
CA GLY A 151 27.53 -8.48 -3.80
C GLY A 151 27.36 -9.89 -4.34
N THR A 152 26.86 -10.77 -3.49
CA THR A 152 26.82 -12.21 -3.69
C THR A 152 25.50 -12.80 -3.19
N SER A 153 25.46 -14.10 -2.89
CA SER A 153 24.25 -14.74 -2.35
C SER A 153 24.28 -14.92 -0.83
N GLY A 154 25.35 -14.49 -0.18
CA GLY A 154 25.50 -14.49 1.27
C GLY A 154 25.72 -13.07 1.78
N ALA A 155 25.69 -12.88 3.10
CA ALA A 155 25.91 -11.58 3.71
C ALA A 155 27.23 -10.92 3.25
N ASP A 156 27.15 -9.67 2.81
CA ASP A 156 28.24 -8.89 2.24
C ASP A 156 28.48 -7.57 2.98
N GLN A 157 29.72 -7.11 3.01
CA GLN A 157 30.10 -5.74 3.33
C GLN A 157 30.71 -5.10 2.09
N LEU A 158 29.98 -4.14 1.51
CA LEU A 158 30.30 -3.52 0.22
C LEU A 158 30.65 -2.04 0.41
N PHE A 159 31.68 -1.57 -0.30
CA PHE A 159 32.18 -0.20 -0.20
C PHE A 159 32.32 0.38 -1.62
N GLY A 160 31.63 1.47 -1.92
CA GLY A 160 31.77 2.24 -3.15
C GLY A 160 33.06 3.05 -3.13
N GLY A 161 33.24 3.85 -2.07
CA GLY A 161 34.47 4.56 -1.80
C GLY A 161 34.33 6.05 -2.08
N THR A 162 34.94 6.53 -3.15
CA THR A 162 34.81 7.93 -3.58
C THR A 162 34.41 7.96 -5.04
N GLY A 163 33.39 8.72 -5.40
CA GLY A 163 32.82 8.66 -6.75
C GLY A 163 31.31 8.67 -6.67
N ASN A 164 30.63 8.50 -7.79
CA ASN A 164 29.19 8.25 -7.80
C ASN A 164 29.01 6.77 -8.09
N ASP A 165 28.87 5.99 -7.04
CA ASP A 165 28.98 4.55 -7.08
C ASP A 165 27.61 3.88 -7.21
N SER A 166 27.58 2.68 -7.80
CA SER A 166 26.39 1.84 -7.88
C SER A 166 26.65 0.55 -7.13
N ILE A 167 25.92 0.33 -6.03
CA ILE A 167 26.14 -0.79 -5.13
C ILE A 167 24.90 -1.67 -5.05
N GLN A 168 25.07 -2.98 -5.27
CA GLN A 168 24.01 -3.97 -5.22
C GLN A 168 24.37 -5.15 -4.31
N GLY A 169 23.58 -5.40 -3.26
CA GLY A 169 23.81 -6.50 -2.30
C GLY A 169 23.49 -7.89 -2.83
N PHE A 170 22.43 -8.03 -3.64
CA PHE A 170 21.84 -9.30 -4.08
C PHE A 170 21.25 -10.12 -2.93
N ASP A 171 21.57 -11.40 -2.73
CA ASP A 171 20.98 -12.18 -1.64
C ASP A 171 21.85 -12.10 -0.40
N GLY A 172 21.30 -11.73 0.76
CA GLY A 172 22.13 -11.65 1.95
C GLY A 172 21.51 -10.75 2.99
N ASN A 173 22.10 -10.68 4.17
CA ASN A 173 21.86 -9.54 5.04
C ASN A 173 23.11 -8.68 4.91
N ASP A 174 23.04 -7.67 4.08
CA ASP A 174 24.20 -6.94 3.58
C ASP A 174 24.37 -5.60 4.29
N GLU A 175 25.59 -5.09 4.26
CA GLU A 175 25.94 -3.76 4.76
C GLU A 175 26.65 -3.01 3.63
N LEU A 176 25.97 -1.99 3.09
CA LEU A 176 26.42 -1.23 1.94
C LEU A 176 26.85 0.17 2.40
N PHE A 177 28.04 0.59 1.98
CA PHE A 177 28.60 1.91 2.22
C PHE A 177 28.89 2.60 0.87
N GLY A 178 28.13 3.65 0.54
CA GLY A 178 28.37 4.50 -0.62
C GLY A 178 29.71 5.20 -0.49
N GLY A 179 29.83 6.05 0.52
CA GLY A 179 31.06 6.75 0.83
C GLY A 179 30.94 8.22 0.46
N ALA A 180 31.76 8.72 -0.46
CA ALA A 180 31.72 10.13 -0.84
C ALA A 180 31.35 10.31 -2.32
N GLY A 181 30.32 11.10 -2.59
CA GLY A 181 29.75 11.38 -3.90
C GLY A 181 28.30 10.92 -3.93
N ASN A 182 27.66 10.92 -5.11
CA ASN A 182 26.22 10.65 -5.19
C ASN A 182 26.00 9.18 -5.55
N ASP A 183 25.75 8.37 -4.53
CA ASP A 183 25.76 6.91 -4.67
C ASP A 183 24.35 6.35 -4.89
N SER A 184 24.25 5.16 -5.48
CA SER A 184 23.00 4.42 -5.67
C SER A 184 23.10 3.06 -4.99
N LEU A 185 22.32 2.84 -3.93
CA LEU A 185 22.39 1.64 -3.09
C LEU A 185 21.12 0.80 -3.23
N THR A 186 21.30 -0.50 -3.50
CA THR A 186 20.23 -1.49 -3.63
C THR A 186 20.55 -2.71 -2.76
N GLY A 187 19.70 -3.00 -1.76
CA GLY A 187 19.92 -4.11 -0.81
C GLY A 187 19.71 -5.49 -1.42
N GLY A 188 18.59 -5.70 -2.13
CA GLY A 188 18.22 -7.00 -2.67
C GLY A 188 17.46 -7.89 -1.68
N PHE A 189 17.81 -9.18 -1.72
CA PHE A 189 17.76 -10.24 -0.70
C PHE A 189 17.96 -9.86 0.80
N GLY A 190 17.72 -10.78 1.75
CA GLY A 190 17.61 -10.54 3.22
C GLY A 190 17.27 -9.14 3.80
N ASN A 191 17.91 -8.80 4.92
CA ASN A 191 17.72 -7.57 5.69
C ASN A 191 19.02 -6.77 5.67
N ASP A 192 19.02 -5.63 4.99
CA ASP A 192 20.25 -4.89 4.70
C ASP A 192 20.34 -3.57 5.46
N ASN A 193 21.57 -3.13 5.71
CA ASN A 193 21.87 -1.79 6.19
C ASN A 193 22.50 -0.99 5.06
N LEU A 194 21.92 0.16 4.74
CA LEU A 194 22.34 1.03 3.65
C LEU A 194 22.84 2.34 4.23
N ASN A 195 24.12 2.64 4.00
CA ASN A 195 24.77 3.89 4.38
C ASN A 195 25.18 4.64 3.10
N GLY A 196 24.54 5.76 2.80
CA GLY A 196 24.87 6.56 1.61
C GLY A 196 26.21 7.26 1.78
N GLY A 197 26.44 7.82 2.97
CA GLY A 197 27.63 8.57 3.29
C GLY A 197 27.44 10.06 3.00
N ALA A 198 28.32 10.64 2.20
CA ALA A 198 28.37 12.06 1.92
C ALA A 198 28.08 12.33 0.45
N GLY A 199 26.93 12.93 0.16
CA GLY A 199 26.55 13.31 -1.18
C GLY A 199 25.05 13.41 -1.27
N ALA A 200 24.50 13.38 -2.49
CA ALA A 200 23.07 13.23 -2.71
C ALA A 200 22.82 11.81 -3.20
N ASP A 201 22.47 10.93 -2.26
CA ASP A 201 22.43 9.49 -2.47
C ASP A 201 21.02 9.02 -2.85
N VAL A 202 20.96 7.89 -3.54
CA VAL A 202 19.72 7.25 -3.97
C VAL A 202 19.63 5.85 -3.37
N PHE A 203 18.67 5.65 -2.48
CA PHE A 203 18.34 4.35 -1.93
C PHE A 203 17.21 3.72 -2.75
N VAL A 204 17.46 2.57 -3.37
CA VAL A 204 16.49 1.92 -4.24
C VAL A 204 15.58 1.02 -3.41
N TYR A 205 14.29 1.35 -3.40
CA TYR A 205 13.27 0.46 -2.86
C TYR A 205 12.93 -0.59 -3.91
N GLU A 206 13.00 -1.87 -3.53
CA GLU A 206 12.65 -2.98 -4.40
C GLU A 206 11.35 -3.65 -3.97
N ARG A 207 10.55 -4.07 -4.95
CA ARG A 207 9.39 -4.93 -4.73
C ARG A 207 9.78 -6.35 -5.09
N LEU A 208 10.22 -7.10 -4.08
CA LEU A 208 10.69 -8.47 -4.23
C LEU A 208 9.59 -9.44 -3.82
N SER A 209 9.28 -10.40 -4.69
CA SER A 209 8.43 -11.55 -4.36
C SER A 209 9.25 -12.82 -4.45
N ASP A 210 9.29 -13.62 -3.38
CA ASP A 210 9.82 -14.97 -3.45
C ASP A 210 8.69 -15.92 -3.83
N VAL A 211 8.60 -16.22 -5.13
CA VAL A 211 7.61 -17.13 -5.70
C VAL A 211 7.63 -18.54 -5.05
N PHE A 212 8.70 -18.91 -4.34
CA PHE A 212 8.92 -20.26 -3.82
C PHE A 212 9.04 -20.36 -2.29
N SER A 213 9.10 -19.26 -1.55
CA SER A 213 9.21 -19.29 -0.08
C SER A 213 7.85 -19.14 0.62
N SER A 214 7.83 -19.52 1.90
CA SER A 214 6.78 -19.08 2.82
C SER A 214 6.93 -17.58 3.09
N SER A 215 5.82 -16.92 3.42
CA SER A 215 5.76 -15.51 3.89
C SER A 215 7.06 -15.02 4.52
N THR A 216 7.75 -14.13 3.82
CA THR A 216 9.01 -13.55 4.30
C THR A 216 8.81 -12.05 4.54
N THR A 217 9.06 -11.62 5.77
CA THR A 217 9.20 -10.19 6.09
C THR A 217 10.67 -9.81 6.02
N ARG A 218 10.95 -8.77 5.23
CA ARG A 218 12.29 -8.29 4.87
C ARG A 218 12.36 -6.82 5.27
N THR A 219 13.46 -6.39 5.85
CA THR A 219 13.59 -5.04 6.39
C THR A 219 14.98 -4.50 6.08
N HIS A 220 15.02 -3.61 5.10
CA HIS A 220 16.19 -2.78 4.82
C HIS A 220 16.16 -1.55 5.74
N THR A 221 17.33 -1.08 6.16
CA THR A 221 17.47 0.09 7.03
C THR A 221 18.45 1.07 6.41
N ILE A 222 17.97 2.28 6.10
CA ILE A 222 18.84 3.41 5.77
C ILE A 222 19.31 4.03 7.08
N VAL A 223 20.62 4.10 7.29
CA VAL A 223 21.20 4.48 8.59
C VAL A 223 21.56 5.96 8.72
N ASP A 224 21.65 6.69 7.60
CA ASP A 224 22.21 8.05 7.56
C ASP A 224 21.47 9.03 6.62
N PHE A 225 20.21 8.75 6.29
CA PHE A 225 19.41 9.56 5.37
C PHE A 225 19.42 11.07 5.69
N GLU A 226 19.97 11.88 4.77
CA GLU A 226 19.98 13.34 4.82
C GLU A 226 18.78 13.93 4.07
N GLN A 227 17.77 14.39 4.82
CA GLN A 227 16.53 14.96 4.26
C GLN A 227 16.79 16.12 3.29
N GLY A 228 16.12 16.10 2.14
CA GLY A 228 16.23 17.10 1.09
C GLY A 228 17.54 17.07 0.30
N VAL A 229 18.42 16.11 0.61
CA VAL A 229 19.67 15.84 -0.12
C VAL A 229 19.58 14.46 -0.75
N ASP A 230 19.29 13.45 0.06
CA ASP A 230 19.11 12.07 -0.37
C ASP A 230 17.70 11.82 -0.90
N GLN A 231 17.57 10.79 -1.72
CA GLN A 231 16.31 10.36 -2.30
C GLN A 231 16.10 8.86 -2.17
N ILE A 232 14.85 8.46 -2.06
CA ILE A 232 14.44 7.06 -2.09
C ILE A 232 13.71 6.80 -3.41
N ASN A 233 14.24 5.89 -4.22
CA ASN A 233 13.62 5.48 -5.45
C ASN A 233 12.52 4.45 -5.17
N VAL A 234 11.26 4.91 -5.23
CA VAL A 234 10.06 4.10 -4.99
C VAL A 234 9.36 3.68 -6.28
N ARG A 235 10.00 3.84 -7.44
CA ARG A 235 9.42 3.49 -8.74
C ARG A 235 8.97 2.03 -8.83
N ALA A 236 9.64 1.13 -8.11
CA ALA A 236 9.23 -0.27 -8.07
C ALA A 236 7.84 -0.47 -7.46
N LEU A 237 7.33 0.49 -6.67
CA LEU A 237 5.97 0.48 -6.15
C LEU A 237 4.92 0.90 -7.18
N ALA A 238 5.31 1.44 -8.34
CA ALA A 238 4.39 2.07 -9.30
C ALA A 238 3.58 3.22 -8.67
N ILE A 239 4.17 3.95 -7.72
CA ILE A 239 3.54 5.11 -7.09
C ILE A 239 3.97 6.38 -7.82
N SER A 240 2.99 7.17 -8.26
CA SER A 240 3.19 8.39 -9.05
C SER A 240 3.34 9.67 -8.24
N ASP A 241 2.94 9.67 -6.97
CA ASP A 241 2.88 10.88 -6.15
C ASP A 241 3.04 10.60 -4.65
N PHE A 242 3.34 11.68 -3.91
CA PHE A 242 3.59 11.59 -2.47
C PHE A 242 2.33 11.27 -1.64
N GLN A 243 1.13 11.63 -2.10
CA GLN A 243 -0.09 11.35 -1.34
C GLN A 243 -0.38 9.85 -1.34
N SER A 244 -0.27 9.22 -2.51
CA SER A 244 -0.36 7.77 -2.67
C SER A 244 0.74 7.03 -1.87
N LEU A 245 1.95 7.59 -1.79
CA LEU A 245 3.02 7.01 -0.97
C LEU A 245 2.71 7.08 0.54
N LEU A 246 1.99 8.09 1.02
CA LEU A 246 1.64 8.20 2.44
C LEU A 246 0.76 7.04 2.93
N GLU A 247 0.06 6.34 2.02
CA GLU A 247 -0.75 5.16 2.34
C GLU A 247 0.11 3.96 2.77
N VAL A 248 1.37 3.92 2.33
CA VAL A 248 2.33 2.85 2.67
C VAL A 248 3.42 3.28 3.65
N ILE A 249 3.41 4.56 4.08
CA ILE A 249 4.37 5.07 5.06
C ILE A 249 3.75 5.19 6.45
N SER A 250 4.40 4.54 7.41
CA SER A 250 4.04 4.60 8.83
C SER A 250 5.24 5.00 9.70
N ASN A 251 4.98 5.35 10.96
CA ASN A 251 6.04 5.47 11.96
C ASN A 251 6.09 4.17 12.78
N ASN A 252 7.27 3.57 12.92
CA ASN A 252 7.47 2.44 13.82
C ASN A 252 7.43 2.88 15.29
N THR A 253 7.59 1.95 16.23
CA THR A 253 7.59 2.25 17.67
C THR A 253 8.76 3.10 18.15
N ALA A 254 9.86 3.16 17.39
CA ALA A 254 11.01 4.02 17.66
C ALA A 254 10.82 5.45 17.10
N GLY A 255 9.78 5.67 16.28
CA GLY A 255 9.48 6.93 15.61
C GLY A 255 10.08 7.05 14.22
N ASP A 256 10.76 6.02 13.72
CA ASP A 256 11.33 6.02 12.37
C ASP A 256 10.23 5.78 11.32
N ALA A 257 10.35 6.44 10.18
CA ALA A 257 9.51 6.23 9.01
C ALA A 257 9.80 4.85 8.41
N VAL A 258 8.74 4.14 8.06
CA VAL A 258 8.80 2.82 7.42
C VAL A 258 7.89 2.80 6.22
N ILE A 259 8.49 2.61 5.04
CA ILE A 259 7.77 2.27 3.82
C ILE A 259 7.54 0.77 3.83
N SER A 260 6.29 0.32 3.79
CA SER A 260 5.95 -1.11 3.83
C SER A 260 5.06 -1.46 2.66
N SER A 261 5.47 -2.44 1.86
CA SER A 261 4.67 -2.98 0.76
C SER A 261 4.47 -4.49 0.95
N VAL A 262 3.27 -4.95 0.65
CA VAL A 262 2.90 -6.37 0.67
C VAL A 262 2.59 -6.86 -0.73
N LEU A 263 3.22 -7.96 -1.15
CA LEU A 263 2.89 -8.66 -2.38
C LEU A 263 2.80 -10.16 -2.08
N GLY A 264 1.59 -10.70 -2.17
CA GLY A 264 1.24 -12.07 -1.84
C GLY A 264 1.41 -12.37 -0.35
N SER A 265 2.50 -13.03 0.01
CA SER A 265 2.84 -13.31 1.42
C SER A 265 4.07 -12.56 1.90
N ASP A 266 4.75 -11.85 1.00
CA ASP A 266 6.01 -11.21 1.31
C ASP A 266 5.77 -9.75 1.66
N THR A 267 6.53 -9.28 2.63
CA THR A 267 6.48 -7.90 3.08
C THR A 267 7.88 -7.32 2.98
N THR A 268 8.04 -6.26 2.19
CA THR A 268 9.28 -5.50 2.12
C THR A 268 9.11 -4.22 2.91
N ASN A 269 9.97 -4.03 3.90
CA ASN A 269 10.05 -2.82 4.70
C ASN A 269 11.34 -2.08 4.37
N LEU A 270 11.27 -0.76 4.24
CA LEU A 270 12.42 0.13 4.23
C LEU A 270 12.27 1.10 5.41
N VAL A 271 13.16 0.98 6.39
CA VAL A 271 13.22 1.83 7.58
C VAL A 271 14.18 2.97 7.30
N ILE A 272 13.75 4.20 7.57
CA ILE A 272 14.57 5.41 7.45
C ILE A 272 14.95 5.84 8.86
N GLN A 273 16.10 5.37 9.36
CA GLN A 273 16.46 5.50 10.76
C GLN A 273 16.62 6.99 11.15
N GLY A 274 15.98 7.39 12.26
CA GLY A 274 16.10 8.74 12.79
C GLY A 274 15.26 9.80 12.06
N VAL A 275 14.46 9.43 11.08
CA VAL A 275 13.56 10.31 10.33
C VAL A 275 12.12 9.86 10.53
N THR A 276 11.22 10.75 10.96
CA THR A 276 9.78 10.42 11.07
C THR A 276 9.05 10.68 9.75
N ARG A 277 7.89 10.05 9.54
CA ARG A 277 7.10 10.24 8.30
C ARG A 277 6.72 11.70 8.07
N GLU A 278 6.50 12.47 9.14
CA GLU A 278 6.11 13.88 9.06
C GLU A 278 7.24 14.80 8.60
N GLN A 279 8.48 14.32 8.65
CA GLN A 279 9.65 15.06 8.17
C GLN A 279 9.89 14.86 6.67
N LEU A 280 9.32 13.80 6.11
CA LEU A 280 9.47 13.46 4.70
C LEU A 280 8.57 14.33 3.82
N THR A 281 9.06 14.62 2.62
CA THR A 281 8.39 15.40 1.59
C THR A 281 8.53 14.72 0.24
N ALA A 282 7.78 15.18 -0.76
CA ALA A 282 7.91 14.66 -2.13
C ALA A 282 9.32 14.81 -2.74
N GLN A 283 10.20 15.68 -2.20
CA GLN A 283 11.56 15.85 -2.72
C GLN A 283 12.50 14.71 -2.32
N ASP A 284 12.18 14.02 -1.22
CA ASP A 284 12.93 12.90 -0.67
C ASP A 284 12.69 11.59 -1.47
N PHE A 285 11.91 11.64 -2.55
CA PHE A 285 11.49 10.46 -3.32
C PHE A 285 11.64 10.65 -4.82
N LEU A 286 11.96 9.54 -5.49
CA LEU A 286 11.83 9.41 -6.94
C LEU A 286 10.62 8.53 -7.24
N PHE A 287 9.58 9.16 -7.79
CA PHE A 287 8.32 8.51 -8.18
C PHE A 287 8.38 7.93 -9.59
N ASP A 288 7.42 7.05 -9.89
CA ASP A 288 7.19 6.65 -11.26
C ASP A 288 6.48 7.77 -12.03
N GLU A 289 7.05 8.14 -13.18
CA GLU A 289 6.50 9.18 -14.07
C GLU A 289 5.78 8.54 -15.27
N SER A 290 5.66 7.21 -15.27
CA SER A 290 4.88 6.49 -16.27
C SER A 290 3.42 6.92 -16.22
N ASN A 291 2.78 6.89 -17.39
CA ASN A 291 1.34 7.09 -17.56
C ASN A 291 0.81 5.93 -18.40
N SER A 292 1.27 4.72 -18.09
CA SER A 292 0.90 3.50 -18.80
C SER A 292 -0.47 3.03 -18.34
N ASN A 293 -1.25 2.47 -19.25
CA ASN A 293 -2.48 1.80 -18.87
C ASN A 293 -2.12 0.35 -18.55
N ASP A 294 -2.12 0.00 -17.28
CA ASP A 294 -1.62 -1.26 -16.78
C ASP A 294 -2.75 -2.23 -16.40
N GLU A 295 -2.52 -3.52 -16.69
CA GLU A 295 -3.37 -4.61 -16.21
C GLU A 295 -2.65 -5.29 -15.04
N ILE A 296 -3.16 -5.08 -13.83
CA ILE A 296 -2.56 -5.52 -12.59
C ILE A 296 -3.44 -6.56 -11.94
N THR A 297 -2.83 -7.69 -11.62
CA THR A 297 -3.52 -8.78 -10.93
C THR A 297 -2.74 -9.22 -9.70
N GLY A 298 -3.43 -9.28 -8.57
CA GLY A 298 -2.99 -9.94 -7.36
C GLY A 298 -3.05 -11.46 -7.44
N GLY A 299 -2.98 -12.09 -6.29
CA GLY A 299 -2.94 -13.53 -6.09
C GLY A 299 -4.04 -14.02 -5.16
N SER A 300 -3.75 -15.11 -4.44
CA SER A 300 -4.70 -15.71 -3.50
C SER A 300 -4.46 -15.29 -2.05
N ARG A 301 -3.76 -14.17 -1.85
CA ARG A 301 -3.33 -13.68 -0.55
C ARG A 301 -3.48 -12.16 -0.54
N ASN A 302 -3.40 -11.57 0.65
CA ASN A 302 -3.47 -10.12 0.82
C ASN A 302 -2.39 -9.40 0.01
N ASP A 303 -2.80 -8.63 -0.98
CA ASP A 303 -1.93 -7.87 -1.87
C ASP A 303 -2.08 -6.36 -1.65
N GLN A 304 -0.99 -5.62 -1.86
CA GLN A 304 -1.03 -4.18 -2.07
C GLN A 304 -0.65 -3.88 -3.52
N LEU A 305 -1.61 -3.34 -4.28
CA LEU A 305 -1.51 -3.14 -5.72
C LEU A 305 -1.64 -1.65 -6.04
N PHE A 306 -0.76 -1.13 -6.90
CA PHE A 306 -0.71 0.26 -7.31
C PHE A 306 -0.74 0.33 -8.84
N GLY A 307 -1.72 1.05 -9.41
CA GLY A 307 -1.82 1.35 -10.84
C GLY A 307 -0.79 2.38 -11.26
N GLY A 308 -0.71 3.48 -10.51
CA GLY A 308 0.26 4.54 -10.74
C GLY A 308 -0.37 5.64 -11.57
N GLY A 309 0.21 5.96 -12.72
CA GLY A 309 -0.40 6.90 -13.65
C GLY A 309 -0.91 6.17 -14.89
N GLY A 310 -2.06 6.59 -15.42
CA GLY A 310 -2.68 5.95 -16.58
C GLY A 310 -4.11 5.55 -16.29
N ASN A 311 -4.73 4.81 -17.20
CA ASN A 311 -6.05 4.23 -16.94
C ASN A 311 -5.88 2.73 -16.72
N ASP A 312 -5.89 2.33 -15.46
CA ASP A 312 -5.45 1.02 -15.02
C ASP A 312 -6.62 0.08 -14.74
N SER A 313 -6.36 -1.22 -14.87
CA SER A 313 -7.29 -2.27 -14.47
C SER A 313 -6.64 -3.13 -13.40
N ILE A 314 -7.16 -3.03 -12.17
CA ILE A 314 -6.58 -3.67 -10.99
C ILE A 314 -7.55 -4.72 -10.44
N GLN A 315 -7.06 -5.95 -10.26
CA GLN A 315 -7.82 -7.07 -9.72
C GLN A 315 -7.06 -7.73 -8.55
N GLY A 316 -7.65 -7.75 -7.35
CA GLY A 316 -7.03 -8.34 -6.14
C GLY A 316 -7.04 -9.88 -6.13
N PHE A 317 -8.18 -10.48 -6.52
CA PHE A 317 -8.49 -11.91 -6.47
C PHE A 317 -8.90 -12.43 -5.09
N ASP A 318 -8.11 -13.29 -4.41
CA ASP A 318 -8.49 -13.77 -3.08
C ASP A 318 -7.54 -13.13 -2.06
N GLY A 319 -8.05 -12.71 -0.92
CA GLY A 319 -7.23 -12.03 0.08
C GLY A 319 -7.94 -10.80 0.61
N ASN A 320 -7.41 -10.21 1.67
CA ASN A 320 -7.81 -8.86 2.04
C ASN A 320 -6.85 -7.90 1.33
N ASP A 321 -7.25 -7.38 0.18
CA ASP A 321 -6.34 -6.63 -0.69
C ASP A 321 -6.46 -5.12 -0.45
N SER A 322 -5.43 -4.36 -0.82
CA SER A 322 -5.46 -2.90 -0.88
C SER A 322 -5.08 -2.47 -2.30
N LEU A 323 -6.04 -1.91 -3.02
CA LEU A 323 -5.89 -1.50 -4.41
C LEU A 323 -5.91 0.02 -4.49
N PHE A 324 -4.89 0.58 -5.13
CA PHE A 324 -4.71 2.00 -5.37
C PHE A 324 -4.62 2.23 -6.88
N GLY A 325 -5.61 2.90 -7.47
CA GLY A 325 -5.62 3.27 -8.89
C GLY A 325 -4.50 4.28 -9.18
N GLY A 326 -4.60 5.45 -8.55
CA GLY A 326 -3.60 6.49 -8.66
C GLY A 326 -4.12 7.63 -9.52
N ALA A 327 -3.45 7.99 -10.61
CA ALA A 327 -3.86 9.08 -11.47
C ALA A 327 -4.38 8.56 -12.82
N GLY A 328 -5.59 8.96 -13.19
CA GLY A 328 -6.27 8.60 -14.42
C GLY A 328 -7.54 7.83 -14.12
N ASN A 329 -8.17 7.23 -15.14
CA ASN A 329 -9.49 6.62 -14.97
C ASN A 329 -9.35 5.11 -14.79
N ASP A 330 -9.45 4.66 -13.55
CA ASP A 330 -9.07 3.31 -13.17
C ASP A 330 -10.29 2.40 -12.97
N SER A 331 -10.07 1.09 -13.05
CA SER A 331 -11.09 0.07 -12.80
C SER A 331 -10.59 -0.92 -11.76
N LEU A 332 -11.17 -0.86 -10.56
CA LEU A 332 -10.73 -1.65 -9.40
C LEU A 332 -11.74 -2.76 -9.08
N THR A 333 -11.26 -3.98 -8.95
CA THR A 333 -12.02 -5.13 -8.43
C THR A 333 -11.23 -5.80 -7.31
N GLY A 334 -11.68 -5.71 -6.06
CA GLY A 334 -11.04 -6.39 -4.93
C GLY A 334 -11.06 -7.91 -5.09
N GLY A 335 -12.19 -8.53 -4.81
CA GLY A 335 -12.39 -9.95 -5.06
C GLY A 335 -12.99 -10.64 -3.84
N PHE A 336 -12.51 -11.85 -3.54
CA PHE A 336 -12.85 -12.54 -2.30
C PHE A 336 -12.00 -12.01 -1.14
N GLY A 337 -12.64 -11.73 -0.01
CA GLY A 337 -11.98 -11.20 1.18
C GLY A 337 -12.32 -9.71 1.36
N ASN A 338 -11.83 -9.10 2.43
CA ASN A 338 -12.20 -7.74 2.78
C ASN A 338 -11.21 -6.74 2.18
N ASP A 339 -11.61 -6.09 1.11
CA ASP A 339 -10.71 -5.26 0.31
C ASP A 339 -10.84 -3.76 0.64
N LEU A 340 -9.72 -3.05 0.52
CA LEU A 340 -9.63 -1.60 0.52
C LEU A 340 -9.41 -1.12 -0.92
N LEU A 341 -10.26 -0.22 -1.41
CA LEU A 341 -10.21 0.30 -2.76
C LEU A 341 -10.05 1.82 -2.72
N ASN A 342 -9.02 2.33 -3.38
CA ASN A 342 -8.76 3.76 -3.56
C ASN A 342 -8.61 4.02 -5.06
N GLY A 343 -9.51 4.79 -5.66
CA GLY A 343 -9.46 5.11 -7.09
C GLY A 343 -8.34 6.12 -7.40
N GLY A 344 -8.19 7.11 -6.54
CA GLY A 344 -7.25 8.20 -6.66
C GLY A 344 -7.87 9.39 -7.39
N ALA A 345 -7.18 9.89 -8.40
CA ALA A 345 -7.56 11.06 -9.16
C ALA A 345 -8.01 10.67 -10.56
N GLY A 346 -9.29 10.85 -10.87
CA GLY A 346 -9.82 10.58 -12.19
C GLY A 346 -11.31 10.30 -12.11
N ALA A 347 -11.83 9.62 -13.12
CA ALA A 347 -13.19 9.08 -13.05
C ALA A 347 -13.09 7.55 -13.01
N ASP A 348 -13.23 7.01 -11.81
CA ASP A 348 -12.88 5.63 -11.50
C ASP A 348 -14.11 4.72 -11.46
N ILE A 349 -13.88 3.43 -11.68
CA ILE A 349 -14.91 2.39 -11.68
C ILE A 349 -14.57 1.35 -10.62
N PHE A 350 -15.40 1.29 -9.58
CA PHE A 350 -15.33 0.25 -8.57
C PHE A 350 -16.29 -0.88 -8.93
N VAL A 351 -15.74 -2.07 -9.20
CA VAL A 351 -16.55 -3.21 -9.65
C VAL A 351 -17.05 -4.01 -8.47
N TYR A 352 -18.36 -3.93 -8.24
CA TYR A 352 -19.03 -4.69 -7.20
C TYR A 352 -19.54 -6.03 -7.76
N ARG A 353 -19.15 -7.12 -7.12
CA ARG A 353 -19.55 -8.49 -7.49
C ARG A 353 -20.04 -9.22 -6.25
N ARG A 354 -20.94 -10.20 -6.46
CA ARG A 354 -21.33 -11.16 -5.43
C ARG A 354 -20.35 -12.31 -5.42
N PHE A 355 -20.04 -12.77 -4.23
CA PHE A 355 -19.22 -13.96 -4.01
C PHE A 355 -20.03 -14.97 -3.21
N SER A 356 -20.02 -16.22 -3.66
CA SER A 356 -20.53 -17.36 -2.90
C SER A 356 -19.36 -18.30 -2.65
N ASP A 357 -19.00 -18.49 -1.39
CA ASP A 357 -18.00 -19.50 -1.03
C ASP A 357 -18.71 -20.83 -0.81
N VAL A 358 -18.61 -21.70 -1.81
CA VAL A 358 -19.18 -23.06 -1.81
C VAL A 358 -18.71 -23.89 -0.60
N PHE A 359 -17.60 -23.53 0.05
CA PHE A 359 -16.99 -24.26 1.16
C PHE A 359 -17.26 -23.67 2.55
N SER A 360 -17.81 -22.45 2.63
CA SER A 360 -18.15 -21.77 3.89
C SER A 360 -19.58 -22.06 4.34
N THR A 361 -19.84 -21.96 5.66
CA THR A 361 -21.19 -22.10 6.21
C THR A 361 -21.97 -20.78 6.27
N SER A 362 -21.32 -19.63 6.06
CA SER A 362 -21.87 -18.28 5.85
C SER A 362 -20.68 -17.32 6.06
N SER A 363 -20.22 -16.68 4.99
CA SER A 363 -19.14 -15.69 5.00
C SER A 363 -19.74 -14.29 4.81
N THR A 364 -19.20 -13.31 5.54
CA THR A 364 -19.41 -11.89 5.21
C THR A 364 -18.12 -11.34 4.64
N ILE A 365 -18.18 -10.90 3.40
CA ILE A 365 -17.13 -10.14 2.72
C ILE A 365 -17.52 -8.68 2.76
N THR A 366 -16.58 -7.79 3.05
CA THR A 366 -16.81 -6.35 3.11
C THR A 366 -15.66 -5.61 2.46
N ASN A 367 -15.97 -4.98 1.33
CA ASN A 367 -15.06 -4.11 0.60
C ASN A 367 -15.35 -2.66 0.97
N THR A 368 -14.32 -1.82 0.99
CA THR A 368 -14.42 -0.42 1.39
C THR A 368 -13.77 0.47 0.35
N ILE A 369 -14.52 1.43 -0.18
CA ILE A 369 -14.01 2.51 -1.01
C ILE A 369 -13.74 3.70 -0.09
N VAL A 370 -12.53 4.27 -0.15
CA VAL A 370 -12.09 5.32 0.79
C VAL A 370 -12.12 6.74 0.25
N ASP A 371 -12.26 6.90 -1.06
CA ASP A 371 -12.05 8.18 -1.76
C ASP A 371 -13.08 8.49 -2.84
N PHE A 372 -14.25 7.85 -2.80
CA PHE A 372 -15.30 7.99 -3.80
C PHE A 372 -15.74 9.45 -4.05
N GLU A 373 -15.52 9.97 -5.26
CA GLU A 373 -15.96 11.28 -5.71
C GLU A 373 -17.33 11.20 -6.42
N GLN A 374 -18.38 11.67 -5.74
CA GLN A 374 -19.75 11.68 -6.27
C GLN A 374 -19.87 12.42 -7.61
N GLY A 375 -20.57 11.81 -8.57
CA GLY A 375 -20.81 12.33 -9.91
C GLY A 375 -19.59 12.27 -10.84
N VAL A 376 -18.46 11.75 -10.35
CA VAL A 376 -17.23 11.53 -11.11
C VAL A 376 -16.95 10.03 -11.18
N ASP A 377 -16.86 9.39 -10.01
CA ASP A 377 -16.66 7.95 -9.90
C ASP A 377 -17.96 7.18 -10.05
N GLN A 378 -17.82 5.90 -10.41
CA GLN A 378 -18.95 5.01 -10.63
C GLN A 378 -18.73 3.65 -9.97
N ILE A 379 -19.82 3.09 -9.43
CA ILE A 379 -19.84 1.72 -8.93
C ILE A 379 -20.53 0.85 -9.97
N ASN A 380 -19.81 -0.14 -10.48
CA ASN A 380 -20.36 -1.10 -11.42
C ASN A 380 -21.09 -2.22 -10.68
N VAL A 381 -22.42 -2.17 -10.74
CA VAL A 381 -23.34 -3.14 -10.12
C VAL A 381 -23.96 -4.09 -11.14
N ARG A 382 -23.49 -4.09 -12.39
CA ARG A 382 -24.02 -4.93 -13.48
C ARG A 382 -24.04 -6.42 -13.13
N ALA A 383 -23.04 -6.88 -12.39
CA ALA A 383 -22.93 -8.28 -11.97
C ALA A 383 -24.04 -8.72 -10.99
N LEU A 384 -24.79 -7.78 -10.41
CA LEU A 384 -25.96 -8.08 -9.60
C LEU A 384 -27.20 -8.40 -10.43
N GLY A 385 -27.28 -7.90 -11.67
CA GLY A 385 -28.52 -7.89 -12.46
C GLY A 385 -29.44 -6.71 -12.13
N ILE A 386 -28.94 -5.68 -11.44
CA ILE A 386 -29.72 -4.48 -11.12
C ILE A 386 -29.68 -3.50 -12.30
N ASN A 387 -30.85 -3.12 -12.81
CA ASN A 387 -31.02 -2.28 -13.99
C ASN A 387 -31.39 -0.82 -13.68
N ASP A 388 -31.79 -0.49 -12.46
CA ASP A 388 -32.15 0.87 -12.08
C ASP A 388 -31.85 1.22 -10.61
N PHE A 389 -31.89 2.52 -10.33
CA PHE A 389 -31.52 3.07 -9.04
C PHE A 389 -32.55 2.77 -7.94
N GLN A 390 -33.82 2.55 -8.27
CA GLN A 390 -34.84 2.30 -7.25
C GLN A 390 -34.68 0.89 -6.69
N THR A 391 -34.49 -0.11 -7.54
CA THR A 391 -34.13 -1.46 -7.10
C THR A 391 -32.82 -1.47 -6.31
N LEU A 392 -31.85 -0.62 -6.68
CA LEU A 392 -30.60 -0.49 -5.93
C LEU A 392 -30.83 0.09 -4.52
N LEU A 393 -31.76 1.02 -4.33
CA LEU A 393 -32.07 1.58 -3.01
C LEU A 393 -32.59 0.53 -2.02
N GLU A 394 -33.18 -0.57 -2.50
CA GLU A 394 -33.62 -1.68 -1.65
C GLU A 394 -32.45 -2.45 -1.02
N VAL A 395 -31.25 -2.35 -1.63
CA VAL A 395 -30.03 -3.00 -1.14
C VAL A 395 -28.99 -2.02 -0.60
N ILE A 396 -29.29 -0.72 -0.59
CA ILE A 396 -28.43 0.33 0.00
C ILE A 396 -28.99 0.80 1.33
N SER A 397 -28.12 0.80 2.35
CA SER A 397 -28.39 1.41 3.64
C SER A 397 -27.29 2.40 4.04
N ASN A 398 -27.54 3.20 5.07
CA ASN A 398 -26.45 3.87 5.77
C ASN A 398 -25.93 2.92 6.85
N ASN A 399 -24.63 2.97 7.12
CA ASN A 399 -24.03 2.27 8.26
C ASN A 399 -24.60 2.79 9.60
N ASP A 400 -24.27 2.09 10.69
CA ASP A 400 -24.79 2.40 12.03
C ASP A 400 -24.43 3.83 12.52
N THR A 401 -23.33 4.40 12.03
CA THR A 401 -22.86 5.76 12.33
C THR A 401 -23.54 6.82 11.47
N GLY A 402 -24.16 6.43 10.36
CA GLY A 402 -24.85 7.33 9.43
C GLY A 402 -23.92 8.16 8.55
N ASP A 403 -22.64 7.77 8.42
CA ASP A 403 -21.59 8.50 7.71
C ASP A 403 -21.04 7.76 6.47
N ALA A 404 -21.51 6.54 6.20
CA ALA A 404 -21.16 5.79 4.99
C ALA A 404 -22.38 5.02 4.45
N ALA A 405 -22.47 4.93 3.13
CA ALA A 405 -23.41 4.10 2.41
C ALA A 405 -22.88 2.67 2.33
N VAL A 406 -23.78 1.70 2.43
CA VAL A 406 -23.45 0.28 2.39
C VAL A 406 -24.38 -0.41 1.40
N ILE A 407 -23.83 -0.88 0.29
CA ILE A 407 -24.52 -1.81 -0.61
C ILE A 407 -24.34 -3.20 -0.02
N SER A 408 -25.43 -3.89 0.29
CA SER A 408 -25.40 -5.24 0.85
C SER A 408 -26.15 -6.20 -0.07
N SER A 409 -25.47 -7.26 -0.51
CA SER A 409 -26.09 -8.31 -1.30
C SER A 409 -25.88 -9.68 -0.66
N VAL A 410 -26.88 -10.55 -0.76
CA VAL A 410 -26.85 -11.93 -0.24
C VAL A 410 -26.97 -12.93 -1.38
N LEU A 411 -26.07 -13.91 -1.43
CA LEU A 411 -26.13 -15.05 -2.34
C LEU A 411 -25.59 -16.30 -1.61
N ALA A 412 -26.27 -17.43 -1.72
CA ALA A 412 -26.01 -18.66 -1.00
C ALA A 412 -25.94 -18.48 0.53
N GLY A 413 -26.66 -17.51 1.10
CA GLY A 413 -26.55 -17.12 2.51
C GLY A 413 -25.21 -16.46 2.90
N ASP A 414 -24.33 -16.18 1.93
CA ASP A 414 -23.13 -15.37 2.10
C ASP A 414 -23.49 -13.91 1.80
N ARG A 415 -22.95 -12.98 2.60
CA ARG A 415 -23.22 -11.56 2.45
C ARG A 415 -21.99 -10.86 1.90
N THR A 416 -22.15 -10.12 0.82
CA THR A 416 -21.11 -9.24 0.28
C THR A 416 -21.52 -7.80 0.53
N ASN A 417 -20.66 -7.02 1.16
CA ASN A 417 -20.90 -5.59 1.39
C ASN A 417 -19.89 -4.76 0.60
N LEU A 418 -20.33 -3.59 0.15
CA LEU A 418 -19.48 -2.51 -0.30
C LEU A 418 -19.80 -1.26 0.51
N ILE A 419 -18.83 -0.80 1.29
CA ILE A 419 -18.90 0.44 2.06
C ILE A 419 -18.31 1.55 1.20
N ILE A 420 -19.00 2.69 1.14
CA ILE A 420 -18.51 3.91 0.49
C ILE A 420 -18.24 4.91 1.63
N GLU A 421 -16.99 4.98 2.06
CA GLU A 421 -16.62 5.79 3.22
C GLU A 421 -16.83 7.29 2.95
N GLY A 422 -17.42 8.00 3.91
CA GLY A 422 -17.63 9.45 3.83
C GLY A 422 -18.80 9.90 2.93
N VAL A 423 -19.54 8.97 2.32
CA VAL A 423 -20.70 9.26 1.45
C VAL A 423 -21.93 8.56 2.00
N THR A 424 -23.02 9.28 2.28
CA THR A 424 -24.29 8.66 2.71
C THR A 424 -25.17 8.28 1.51
N LYS A 425 -26.13 7.37 1.72
CA LYS A 425 -27.04 6.91 0.66
C LYS A 425 -27.84 8.04 0.03
N GLU A 426 -28.18 9.08 0.81
CA GLU A 426 -28.95 10.24 0.33
C GLU A 426 -28.18 11.13 -0.63
N GLN A 427 -26.85 11.00 -0.65
CA GLN A 427 -25.98 11.77 -1.54
C GLN A 427 -25.76 11.05 -2.88
N LEU A 428 -26.05 9.75 -2.93
CA LEU A 428 -25.89 8.93 -4.13
C LEU A 428 -27.06 9.15 -5.09
N THR A 429 -26.75 9.07 -6.37
CA THR A 429 -27.68 9.23 -7.49
C THR A 429 -27.45 8.13 -8.52
N ALA A 430 -28.37 8.00 -9.49
CA ALA A 430 -28.20 7.05 -10.58
C ALA A 430 -26.93 7.29 -11.44
N GLN A 431 -26.29 8.46 -11.37
CA GLN A 431 -25.05 8.73 -12.14
C GLN A 431 -23.81 8.06 -11.53
N ASP A 432 -23.86 7.79 -10.23
CA ASP A 432 -22.79 7.16 -9.45
C ASP A 432 -22.71 5.64 -9.69
N PHE A 433 -23.56 5.09 -10.57
CA PHE A 433 -23.68 3.66 -10.81
C PHE A 433 -23.69 3.30 -12.28
N LEU A 434 -23.11 2.15 -12.60
CA LEU A 434 -23.28 1.47 -13.87
C LEU A 434 -24.24 0.31 -13.68
N PHE A 435 -25.45 0.46 -14.23
CA PHE A 435 -26.52 -0.54 -14.20
C PHE A 435 -26.41 -1.53 -15.36
N ASP A 436 -27.06 -2.68 -15.21
CA ASP A 436 -27.22 -3.62 -16.30
C ASP A 436 -28.24 -3.09 -17.31
N GLU A 437 -27.84 -3.06 -18.58
CA GLU A 437 -28.66 -2.63 -19.71
C GLU A 437 -29.03 -3.83 -20.61
N SER A 438 -28.67 -5.04 -20.20
CA SER A 438 -28.99 -6.27 -20.91
C SER A 438 -30.50 -6.54 -20.83
N ASN A 439 -31.14 -6.76 -21.98
CA ASN A 439 -32.57 -7.10 -22.09
C ASN A 439 -32.73 -8.60 -22.42
N SER A 440 -31.98 -9.45 -21.71
CA SER A 440 -32.01 -10.91 -21.86
C SER A 440 -33.19 -11.50 -21.10
N ASN A 441 -33.71 -12.62 -21.59
CA ASN A 441 -34.64 -13.43 -20.79
C ASN A 441 -33.79 -14.43 -20.02
N ASP A 442 -33.59 -14.17 -18.73
CA ASP A 442 -32.63 -14.87 -17.90
C ASP A 442 -33.28 -15.96 -17.05
N ALA A 443 -32.50 -17.00 -16.77
CA ALA A 443 -32.85 -18.05 -15.82
C ALA A 443 -31.96 -17.85 -14.59
N VAL A 444 -32.56 -17.28 -13.53
CA VAL A 444 -31.87 -16.93 -12.30
C VAL A 444 -32.22 -17.98 -11.24
N GLU A 445 -31.23 -18.78 -10.85
CA GLU A 445 -31.40 -19.84 -9.87
C GLU A 445 -30.65 -19.48 -8.59
N GLY A 446 -31.35 -19.53 -7.45
CA GLY A 446 -30.78 -19.47 -6.12
C GLY A 446 -30.25 -20.82 -5.66
N THR A 447 -30.18 -20.97 -4.35
CA THR A 447 -29.61 -22.11 -3.64
C THR A 447 -30.57 -22.60 -2.57
N SER A 448 -30.20 -23.62 -1.80
CA SER A 448 -31.02 -24.05 -0.66
C SER A 448 -30.86 -23.15 0.58
N ARG A 449 -30.46 -21.90 0.40
CA ARG A 449 -30.18 -20.91 1.46
C ARG A 449 -30.74 -19.58 1.00
N SER A 450 -30.95 -18.66 1.94
CA SER A 450 -31.43 -17.31 1.62
C SER A 450 -30.59 -16.62 0.54
N ASP A 451 -31.28 -16.19 -0.51
CA ASP A 451 -30.72 -15.54 -1.69
C ASP A 451 -31.39 -14.20 -1.99
N GLN A 452 -30.66 -13.28 -2.62
CA GLN A 452 -31.21 -12.11 -3.30
C GLN A 452 -30.99 -12.25 -4.80
N LEU A 453 -32.10 -12.37 -5.54
CA LEU A 453 -32.11 -12.71 -6.96
C LEU A 453 -32.75 -11.59 -7.77
N PHE A 454 -32.04 -11.14 -8.81
CA PHE A 454 -32.46 -10.04 -9.69
C PHE A 454 -32.56 -10.57 -11.13
N GLY A 455 -33.73 -10.40 -11.76
CA GLY A 455 -33.97 -10.72 -13.17
C GLY A 455 -33.40 -9.65 -14.10
N GLY A 456 -33.67 -8.38 -13.79
CA GLY A 456 -33.16 -7.24 -14.56
C GLY A 456 -34.15 -6.79 -15.62
N LEU A 457 -33.69 -6.61 -16.87
CA LEU A 457 -34.61 -6.33 -17.98
C LEU A 457 -34.83 -7.60 -18.79
N GLY A 458 -36.09 -7.92 -19.10
CA GLY A 458 -36.42 -9.10 -19.89
C GLY A 458 -37.58 -9.87 -19.31
N ASN A 459 -37.82 -11.08 -19.83
CA ASN A 459 -38.86 -11.95 -19.26
C ASN A 459 -38.15 -13.10 -18.58
N ASP A 460 -38.00 -12.97 -17.27
CA ASP A 460 -37.06 -13.78 -16.50
C ASP A 460 -37.77 -14.90 -15.77
N ALA A 461 -37.02 -15.97 -15.52
CA ALA A 461 -37.45 -17.10 -14.71
C ALA A 461 -36.55 -17.17 -13.48
N ILE A 462 -37.11 -16.79 -12.33
CA ILE A 462 -36.38 -16.72 -11.06
C ILE A 462 -36.86 -17.84 -10.14
N GLN A 463 -35.93 -18.63 -9.62
CA GLN A 463 -36.20 -19.75 -8.71
C GLN A 463 -35.30 -19.69 -7.47
N GLY A 464 -35.89 -19.51 -6.28
CA GLY A 464 -35.20 -19.44 -4.99
C GLY A 464 -34.70 -20.79 -4.47
N PHE A 465 -35.60 -21.79 -4.41
CA PHE A 465 -35.43 -23.14 -3.84
C PHE A 465 -35.78 -23.26 -2.36
N ASP A 466 -34.82 -23.47 -1.45
CA ASP A 466 -35.11 -23.54 -0.01
C ASP A 466 -34.43 -22.32 0.62
N GLY A 467 -34.92 -21.80 1.74
CA GLY A 467 -34.36 -20.60 2.36
C GLY A 467 -35.36 -19.45 2.31
N ASN A 468 -35.00 -18.34 2.93
CA ASN A 468 -35.83 -17.13 2.85
C ASN A 468 -35.26 -16.25 1.74
N ASP A 469 -35.89 -16.25 0.58
CA ASP A 469 -35.35 -15.63 -0.63
C ASP A 469 -36.03 -14.30 -0.92
N SER A 470 -35.29 -13.38 -1.54
CA SER A 470 -35.78 -12.08 -2.01
C SER A 470 -35.68 -12.03 -3.53
N LEU A 471 -36.83 -11.98 -4.20
CA LEU A 471 -36.92 -12.10 -5.65
C LEU A 471 -37.38 -10.79 -6.28
N PHE A 472 -36.52 -10.24 -7.15
CA PHE A 472 -36.75 -9.03 -7.93
C PHE A 472 -36.89 -9.43 -9.40
N GLY A 473 -38.11 -9.35 -9.94
CA GLY A 473 -38.34 -9.61 -11.38
C GLY A 473 -37.63 -8.58 -12.25
N GLY A 474 -37.80 -7.30 -11.91
CA GLY A 474 -37.33 -6.19 -12.73
C GLY A 474 -38.36 -5.82 -13.79
N VAL A 475 -37.90 -5.40 -14.97
CA VAL A 475 -38.78 -4.96 -16.07
C VAL A 475 -39.05 -6.10 -17.03
N GLY A 476 -40.31 -6.52 -17.13
CA GLY A 476 -40.83 -7.41 -18.17
C GLY A 476 -41.93 -8.35 -17.69
N ASN A 477 -41.88 -9.62 -18.06
CA ASN A 477 -42.91 -10.59 -17.66
C ASN A 477 -42.26 -11.79 -17.00
N ASP A 478 -42.12 -11.71 -15.69
CA ASP A 478 -41.28 -12.61 -14.95
C ASP A 478 -42.07 -13.72 -14.28
N SER A 479 -41.41 -14.87 -14.14
CA SER A 479 -41.90 -16.02 -13.41
C SER A 479 -41.07 -16.18 -12.15
N LEU A 480 -41.68 -15.87 -11.00
CA LEU A 480 -41.03 -15.92 -9.69
C LEU A 480 -41.51 -17.17 -8.93
N VAL A 481 -40.57 -17.97 -8.45
CA VAL A 481 -40.82 -19.17 -7.65
C VAL A 481 -39.91 -19.09 -6.43
N GLY A 482 -40.46 -18.85 -5.25
CA GLY A 482 -39.67 -18.72 -4.01
C GLY A 482 -39.17 -20.08 -3.56
N GLY A 483 -40.10 -21.01 -3.38
CA GLY A 483 -39.85 -22.38 -2.97
C GLY A 483 -40.24 -22.60 -1.50
N ALA A 484 -39.31 -23.06 -0.68
CA ALA A 484 -39.56 -23.40 0.72
C ALA A 484 -38.82 -22.45 1.67
N GLY A 485 -39.58 -21.65 2.41
CA GLY A 485 -39.08 -20.73 3.42
C GLY A 485 -40.01 -19.55 3.51
N ALA A 486 -39.57 -18.45 4.11
CA ALA A 486 -40.33 -17.20 4.14
C ALA A 486 -39.78 -16.26 3.08
N ASP A 487 -40.38 -16.27 1.90
CA ASP A 487 -39.88 -15.57 0.72
C ASP A 487 -40.51 -14.18 0.57
N VAL A 488 -39.77 -13.25 -0.03
CA VAL A 488 -40.21 -11.88 -0.32
C VAL A 488 -40.17 -11.65 -1.82
N PHE A 489 -41.33 -11.34 -2.40
CA PHE A 489 -41.47 -11.00 -3.81
C PHE A 489 -41.63 -9.49 -3.97
N PHE A 490 -40.70 -8.84 -4.66
CA PHE A 490 -40.74 -7.40 -4.87
C PHE A 490 -41.64 -7.04 -6.04
N TYR A 491 -42.58 -6.13 -5.79
CA TYR A 491 -43.51 -5.60 -6.77
C TYR A 491 -43.26 -4.10 -6.97
N GLU A 492 -42.73 -3.77 -8.14
CA GLU A 492 -42.45 -2.40 -8.55
C GLU A 492 -43.36 -1.99 -9.71
N THR A 493 -43.55 -0.68 -9.90
CA THR A 493 -44.25 -0.18 -11.08
C THR A 493 -43.29 -0.11 -12.26
N GLU A 494 -43.51 -0.94 -13.26
CA GLU A 494 -42.65 -0.98 -14.44
C GLU A 494 -43.03 0.11 -15.44
N THR A 495 -42.01 0.71 -16.07
CA THR A 495 -42.19 1.72 -17.11
C THR A 495 -41.29 1.44 -18.29
N ALA A 496 -41.81 1.58 -19.51
CA ALA A 496 -41.03 1.46 -20.74
C ALA A 496 -41.55 2.41 -21.83
N LEU A 497 -40.81 2.55 -22.93
CA LEU A 497 -41.25 3.41 -24.03
C LEU A 497 -42.49 2.81 -24.74
N GLY A 498 -43.67 3.41 -24.52
CA GLY A 498 -44.93 3.03 -25.16
C GLY A 498 -46.02 2.75 -24.13
N ALA A 499 -47.17 2.24 -24.56
CA ALA A 499 -48.18 1.69 -23.65
C ALA A 499 -47.98 0.18 -23.58
N ASN A 500 -47.47 -0.31 -22.46
CA ASN A 500 -47.10 -1.69 -22.24
C ASN A 500 -47.97 -2.34 -21.15
N THR A 501 -47.98 -3.66 -21.15
CA THR A 501 -48.58 -4.44 -20.09
C THR A 501 -47.58 -5.49 -19.66
N PHE A 502 -47.08 -5.32 -18.44
CA PHE A 502 -46.15 -6.21 -17.78
C PHE A 502 -46.94 -7.12 -16.84
N THR A 503 -46.58 -8.39 -16.79
CA THR A 503 -47.32 -9.42 -16.07
C THR A 503 -46.36 -10.42 -15.45
N ASN A 504 -46.04 -10.14 -14.19
CA ASN A 504 -45.25 -11.02 -13.35
C ASN A 504 -46.15 -12.07 -12.72
N THR A 505 -45.58 -13.25 -12.45
CA THR A 505 -46.31 -14.39 -11.91
C THR A 505 -45.55 -15.01 -10.76
N ILE A 506 -46.18 -15.07 -9.58
CA ILE A 506 -45.69 -15.88 -8.46
C ILE A 506 -46.28 -17.28 -8.57
N GLY A 507 -45.41 -18.29 -8.58
CA GLY A 507 -45.75 -19.68 -8.84
C GLY A 507 -46.29 -20.46 -7.65
N ASP A 508 -45.84 -20.12 -6.43
CA ASP A 508 -45.92 -20.99 -5.26
C ASP A 508 -46.16 -20.28 -3.92
N PHE A 509 -46.66 -19.04 -3.94
CA PHE A 509 -46.93 -18.21 -2.75
C PHE A 509 -47.63 -18.98 -1.60
N GLU A 510 -46.96 -19.10 -0.46
CA GLU A 510 -47.48 -19.65 0.79
C GLU A 510 -47.97 -18.53 1.72
N GLN A 511 -49.30 -18.41 1.82
CA GLN A 511 -49.94 -17.43 2.70
C GLN A 511 -49.47 -17.50 4.16
N GLY A 512 -49.18 -16.33 4.74
CA GLY A 512 -48.75 -16.16 6.13
C GLY A 512 -47.31 -16.61 6.40
N VAL A 513 -46.60 -17.02 5.35
CA VAL A 513 -45.18 -17.38 5.37
C VAL A 513 -44.43 -16.44 4.45
N ASP A 514 -44.87 -16.36 3.19
CA ASP A 514 -44.31 -15.45 2.19
C ASP A 514 -44.93 -14.06 2.26
N GLN A 515 -44.21 -13.08 1.74
CA GLN A 515 -44.63 -11.69 1.67
C GLN A 515 -44.42 -11.11 0.28
N ILE A 516 -45.26 -10.15 -0.08
CA ILE A 516 -45.10 -9.34 -1.29
C ILE A 516 -44.77 -7.92 -0.85
N ASP A 517 -43.59 -7.44 -1.24
CA ASP A 517 -43.21 -6.06 -1.01
C ASP A 517 -43.81 -5.17 -2.10
N VAL A 518 -44.68 -4.25 -1.69
CA VAL A 518 -45.35 -3.27 -2.57
C VAL A 518 -44.93 -1.83 -2.25
N SER A 519 -43.91 -1.67 -1.40
CA SER A 519 -43.40 -0.36 -1.00
C SER A 519 -42.84 0.41 -2.20
N GLY A 520 -42.12 -0.26 -3.10
CA GLY A 520 -41.61 0.29 -4.36
C GLY A 520 -42.72 0.79 -5.31
N ALA A 521 -43.92 0.22 -5.24
CA ALA A 521 -45.09 0.70 -5.98
C ALA A 521 -45.82 1.89 -5.31
N GLY A 522 -45.29 2.40 -4.19
CA GLY A 522 -45.86 3.53 -3.45
C GLY A 522 -47.16 3.19 -2.72
N ILE A 523 -47.44 1.91 -2.46
CA ILE A 523 -48.67 1.47 -1.81
C ILE A 523 -48.45 1.38 -0.30
N SER A 524 -49.01 2.33 0.44
CA SER A 524 -48.87 2.42 1.90
C SER A 524 -50.12 1.99 2.69
N ASP A 525 -51.21 1.61 2.01
CA ASP A 525 -52.49 1.26 2.65
C ASP A 525 -53.05 -0.06 2.09
N PHE A 526 -53.29 -1.02 3.00
CA PHE A 526 -53.77 -2.35 2.63
C PHE A 526 -55.15 -2.35 1.96
N GLN A 527 -56.05 -1.43 2.33
CA GLN A 527 -57.36 -1.34 1.68
C GLN A 527 -57.25 -0.80 0.26
N VAL A 528 -56.31 0.11 0.01
CA VAL A 528 -55.98 0.58 -1.35
C VAL A 528 -55.43 -0.58 -2.17
N LEU A 529 -54.47 -1.33 -1.63
CA LEU A 529 -53.93 -2.54 -2.25
C LEU A 529 -55.04 -3.53 -2.62
N LEU A 530 -55.91 -3.86 -1.67
CA LEU A 530 -57.03 -4.77 -1.90
C LEU A 530 -58.02 -4.20 -2.93
N GLY A 531 -58.13 -2.88 -3.07
CA GLY A 531 -58.90 -2.23 -4.13
C GLY A 531 -58.32 -2.46 -5.53
N LEU A 532 -57.00 -2.59 -5.63
CA LEU A 532 -56.25 -2.83 -6.87
C LEU A 532 -56.18 -4.31 -7.26
N THR A 533 -56.44 -5.22 -6.31
CA THR A 533 -56.43 -6.67 -6.56
C THR A 533 -57.79 -7.19 -7.04
N ASN A 534 -57.80 -8.08 -8.02
CA ASN A 534 -59.01 -8.81 -8.48
C ASN A 534 -58.72 -10.30 -8.68
N ASN A 535 -59.76 -11.15 -8.74
CA ASN A 535 -59.59 -12.55 -9.14
C ASN A 535 -59.72 -12.68 -10.66
N ASN A 536 -58.77 -13.35 -11.30
CA ASN A 536 -58.87 -13.71 -12.71
C ASN A 536 -59.86 -14.88 -12.94
N ALA A 537 -60.02 -15.30 -14.20
CA ALA A 537 -60.92 -16.40 -14.56
C ALA A 537 -60.54 -17.77 -13.97
N ASN A 538 -59.28 -17.95 -13.57
CA ASN A 538 -58.78 -19.16 -12.92
C ASN A 538 -58.92 -19.11 -11.39
N GLY A 539 -59.32 -17.96 -10.84
CA GLY A 539 -59.41 -17.73 -9.40
C GLY A 539 -58.11 -17.23 -8.76
N ASP A 540 -57.09 -16.90 -9.55
CA ASP A 540 -55.85 -16.32 -9.03
C ASP A 540 -56.03 -14.82 -8.76
N ALA A 541 -55.43 -14.33 -7.67
CA ALA A 541 -55.35 -12.91 -7.36
C ALA A 541 -54.43 -12.21 -8.36
N VAL A 542 -54.87 -11.07 -8.87
CA VAL A 542 -54.14 -10.21 -9.78
C VAL A 542 -54.12 -8.82 -9.22
N LEU A 543 -52.95 -8.37 -8.76
CA LEU A 543 -52.69 -6.99 -8.40
C LEU A 543 -52.34 -6.23 -9.69
N SER A 544 -53.01 -5.10 -9.94
CA SER A 544 -52.74 -4.28 -11.12
C SER A 544 -52.53 -2.83 -10.71
N THR A 545 -51.38 -2.28 -11.08
CA THR A 545 -51.11 -0.83 -11.00
C THR A 545 -50.95 -0.26 -12.41
N THR A 546 -51.21 1.04 -12.54
CA THR A 546 -51.01 1.77 -13.79
C THR A 546 -50.21 3.02 -13.47
N SER A 547 -49.06 3.16 -14.11
CA SER A 547 -48.21 4.34 -14.03
C SER A 547 -48.09 4.92 -15.44
N GLU A 548 -48.40 6.20 -15.60
CA GLU A 548 -48.54 6.84 -16.92
C GLU A 548 -49.46 6.07 -17.87
N ASP A 549 -48.91 5.44 -18.91
CA ASP A 549 -49.60 4.63 -19.92
C ASP A 549 -49.30 3.12 -19.78
N ASP A 550 -48.46 2.71 -18.82
CA ASP A 550 -48.04 1.34 -18.59
C ASP A 550 -48.85 0.68 -17.47
N THR A 551 -49.20 -0.59 -17.66
CA THR A 551 -49.90 -1.41 -16.65
C THR A 551 -49.00 -2.53 -16.17
N THR A 552 -48.76 -2.61 -14.86
CA THR A 552 -48.00 -3.69 -14.24
C THR A 552 -48.93 -4.61 -13.49
N ASN A 553 -48.95 -5.89 -13.85
CA ASN A 553 -49.77 -6.92 -13.21
C ASN A 553 -48.88 -7.90 -12.44
N LEU A 554 -49.34 -8.32 -11.27
CA LEU A 554 -48.77 -9.44 -10.52
C LEU A 554 -49.86 -10.49 -10.31
N ILE A 555 -49.66 -11.67 -10.89
CA ILE A 555 -50.54 -12.83 -10.74
C ILE A 555 -49.99 -13.72 -9.62
N ILE A 556 -50.77 -13.93 -8.56
CA ILE A 556 -50.43 -14.82 -7.45
C ILE A 556 -51.19 -16.12 -7.64
N ARG A 557 -50.52 -17.15 -8.18
CA ARG A 557 -51.20 -18.40 -8.57
C ARG A 557 -51.72 -19.16 -7.35
N GLY A 558 -52.93 -19.70 -7.47
CA GLY A 558 -53.51 -20.57 -6.45
C GLY A 558 -54.04 -19.85 -5.19
N VAL A 559 -53.92 -18.52 -5.12
CA VAL A 559 -54.43 -17.70 -4.03
C VAL A 559 -55.48 -16.73 -4.56
N THR A 560 -56.64 -16.66 -3.92
CA THR A 560 -57.68 -15.68 -4.24
C THR A 560 -57.46 -14.38 -3.46
N LYS A 561 -57.97 -13.27 -4.00
CA LYS A 561 -58.01 -11.96 -3.32
C LYS A 561 -58.56 -12.04 -1.90
N GLU A 562 -59.61 -12.84 -1.68
CA GLU A 562 -60.27 -12.95 -0.38
C GLU A 562 -59.43 -13.70 0.66
N GLN A 563 -58.42 -14.44 0.22
CA GLN A 563 -57.49 -15.10 1.13
C GLN A 563 -56.44 -14.10 1.63
N LEU A 564 -55.94 -13.19 0.79
CA LEU A 564 -54.89 -12.23 1.13
C LEU A 564 -55.21 -11.36 2.36
N THR A 565 -54.22 -11.24 3.24
CA THR A 565 -54.27 -10.47 4.49
C THR A 565 -53.18 -9.40 4.51
N ALA A 566 -53.21 -8.51 5.51
CA ALA A 566 -52.19 -7.47 5.65
C ALA A 566 -50.80 -8.03 6.04
N GLU A 567 -50.74 -9.25 6.59
CA GLU A 567 -49.47 -9.91 6.97
C GLU A 567 -48.71 -10.45 5.75
N ASP A 568 -49.43 -10.68 4.64
CA ASP A 568 -48.90 -11.16 3.36
C ASP A 568 -48.20 -10.03 2.56
N PHE A 569 -48.17 -8.79 3.06
CA PHE A 569 -47.59 -7.64 2.36
C PHE A 569 -46.68 -6.79 3.23
N ILE A 570 -45.59 -6.32 2.63
CA ILE A 570 -44.78 -5.22 3.14
C ILE A 570 -45.27 -3.95 2.43
N LEU A 571 -45.82 -3.01 3.21
CA LEU A 571 -46.38 -1.76 2.70
C LEU A 571 -45.36 -0.64 2.83
N GLY A 572 -45.39 0.32 1.90
CA GLY A 572 -44.55 1.51 1.99
C GLY A 572 -44.88 2.37 3.22
N GLU A 573 -43.90 3.12 3.70
CA GLU A 573 -44.12 4.06 4.79
C GLU A 573 -45.17 5.12 4.38
N VAL A 574 -46.17 5.35 5.24
CA VAL A 574 -47.05 6.51 5.09
C VAL A 574 -46.16 7.73 5.34
N PRO A 575 -45.99 8.66 4.39
CA PRO A 575 -45.22 9.86 4.66
C PRO A 575 -45.82 10.51 5.90
N GLU A 576 -45.02 10.70 6.95
CA GLU A 576 -45.47 11.48 8.09
C GLU A 576 -46.01 12.79 7.53
N PRO A 577 -47.21 13.24 7.96
CA PRO A 577 -47.70 14.53 7.52
C PRO A 577 -46.63 15.53 7.89
N THR A 578 -45.95 16.09 6.90
CA THR A 578 -45.07 17.24 7.11
C THR A 578 -45.91 18.20 7.93
N GLU A 579 -45.51 18.45 9.18
CA GLU A 579 -46.19 19.49 9.95
C GLU A 579 -46.24 20.70 9.03
N PRO A 580 -47.45 21.25 8.75
CA PRO A 580 -47.53 22.44 7.93
C PRO A 580 -46.56 23.44 8.56
N PRO A 581 -45.67 24.09 7.77
CA PRO A 581 -44.71 25.01 8.33
C PRO A 581 -45.48 25.91 9.29
N THR A 582 -45.08 25.89 10.56
CA THR A 582 -45.66 26.75 11.59
C THR A 582 -45.78 28.12 10.94
N PRO A 583 -46.98 28.70 10.77
CA PRO A 583 -47.11 29.94 10.03
C PRO A 583 -46.18 30.93 10.71
N THR A 584 -45.13 31.32 9.99
CA THR A 584 -44.24 32.38 10.43
C THR A 584 -45.14 33.53 10.82
N GLU A 585 -45.08 33.89 12.11
CA GLU A 585 -45.74 35.06 12.64
C GLU A 585 -45.49 36.21 11.65
N PRO A 586 -46.53 36.93 11.19
CA PRO A 586 -46.30 38.06 10.30
C PRO A 586 -45.28 38.98 10.96
N PRO A 587 -44.28 39.50 10.22
CA PRO A 587 -43.27 40.35 10.82
C PRO A 587 -44.00 41.48 11.53
N THR A 588 -43.73 41.60 12.84
CA THR A 588 -44.08 42.79 13.61
C THR A 588 -43.65 43.99 12.77
N PRO A 589 -44.54 44.97 12.48
CA PRO A 589 -44.15 46.12 11.68
C PRO A 589 -42.93 46.75 12.34
N THR A 590 -41.82 46.76 11.63
CA THR A 590 -40.60 47.46 12.00
C THR A 590 -40.97 48.88 12.41
N GLU A 591 -40.69 49.21 13.66
CA GLU A 591 -40.67 50.58 14.15
C GLU A 591 -39.86 51.44 13.16
N PRO A 592 -40.32 52.64 12.79
CA PRO A 592 -39.58 53.49 11.86
C PRO A 592 -38.16 53.74 12.40
N PRO A 593 -37.16 53.85 11.51
CA PRO A 593 -35.77 54.03 11.94
C PRO A 593 -35.68 55.26 12.84
N ALA A 594 -35.06 55.07 14.01
CA ALA A 594 -34.61 56.18 14.83
C ALA A 594 -33.69 57.09 13.97
N PRO A 595 -33.79 58.42 14.11
CA PRO A 595 -32.96 59.34 13.33
C PRO A 595 -31.48 59.06 13.58
N THR A 596 -30.73 58.96 12.49
CA THR A 596 -29.27 58.82 12.44
C THR A 596 -28.59 59.78 13.42
N GLU A 597 -27.86 59.23 14.39
CA GLU A 597 -26.84 59.99 15.11
C GLU A 597 -25.72 60.42 14.14
N PRO A 598 -25.14 61.63 14.31
CA PRO A 598 -24.12 62.14 13.41
C PRO A 598 -22.81 61.35 13.54
N PRO A 599 -21.99 61.28 12.47
CA PRO A 599 -20.79 60.47 12.45
C PRO A 599 -19.75 60.95 13.46
N THR A 600 -19.34 60.05 14.35
CA THR A 600 -18.14 60.21 15.18
C THR A 600 -16.89 60.15 14.29
N PRO A 601 -15.97 61.11 14.35
CA PRO A 601 -14.82 61.19 13.45
C PRO A 601 -13.84 60.04 13.67
N THR A 602 -13.41 59.46 12.54
CA THR A 602 -12.36 58.44 12.40
C THR A 602 -11.06 58.85 13.08
N GLN A 603 -10.57 57.99 13.99
CA GLN A 603 -9.22 58.04 14.52
C GLN A 603 -8.23 57.55 13.43
N PRO A 604 -7.15 58.29 13.14
CA PRO A 604 -6.16 57.91 12.13
C PRO A 604 -5.25 56.76 12.60
N PRO A 605 -4.63 56.02 11.67
CA PRO A 605 -3.89 54.79 11.96
C PRO A 605 -2.65 55.04 12.83
N ALA A 606 -2.35 54.05 13.68
CA ALA A 606 -1.14 54.01 14.49
C ALA A 606 0.11 54.01 13.60
N PRO A 607 1.11 54.88 13.85
CA PRO A 607 2.35 54.86 13.10
C PRO A 607 3.25 53.71 13.55
N THR A 608 3.85 53.07 12.54
CA THR A 608 4.97 52.12 12.60
C THR A 608 6.10 52.61 13.52
N GLU A 609 6.63 51.71 14.34
CA GLU A 609 7.82 51.92 15.16
C GLU A 609 9.05 52.26 14.28
N PRO A 610 9.80 53.34 14.59
CA PRO A 610 11.04 53.67 13.90
C PRO A 610 12.24 52.87 14.46
N PRO A 611 13.30 52.65 13.66
CA PRO A 611 14.47 51.90 14.08
C PRO A 611 15.26 52.64 15.17
N ALA A 612 15.94 51.87 16.03
CA ALA A 612 16.79 52.39 17.10
C ALA A 612 17.89 53.33 16.57
N PRO A 613 18.08 54.53 17.16
CA PRO A 613 19.10 55.46 16.71
C PRO A 613 20.49 55.12 17.27
N THR A 614 21.47 55.18 16.39
CA THR A 614 22.93 55.20 16.64
C THR A 614 23.34 56.30 17.63
N GLU A 615 24.23 55.95 18.57
CA GLU A 615 24.85 56.87 19.54
C GLU A 615 25.60 58.03 18.86
N PRO A 616 25.49 59.27 19.37
CA PRO A 616 26.40 60.36 19.03
C PRO A 616 27.55 60.47 20.04
N PRO A 617 28.79 60.80 19.61
CA PRO A 617 29.94 60.95 20.49
C PRO A 617 30.05 62.40 21.00
N THR A 618 30.47 62.61 22.25
CA THR A 618 31.37 63.70 22.74
C THR A 618 31.45 63.72 24.28
N PRO A 619 32.41 64.41 24.94
CA PRO A 619 33.80 64.75 24.61
C PRO A 619 34.79 64.45 25.76
N THR A 620 36.08 64.60 25.49
CA THR A 620 37.23 64.52 26.42
C THR A 620 37.35 65.69 27.43
N GLN A 621 37.73 65.32 28.68
CA GLN A 621 38.62 65.99 29.66
C GLN A 621 38.13 67.22 30.48
N PRO A 622 38.66 67.46 31.72
CA PRO A 622 40.07 67.45 32.16
C PRO A 622 40.55 66.17 32.85
#